data_AF-A0A948AT93-F1
#
_entry.id   AF-A0A948AT93-F1
#
_cell.length_a   1.000
_cell.length_b   1.000
_cell.length_c   1.000
_cell.angle_alpha   90.00
_cell.angle_beta   90.00
_cell.angle_gamma   90.00
#
_symmetry.space_group_name_H-M   'P 1'
#
loop_
_entity.id
_entity.type
_entity.pdbx_description
1 polymer ?
#
loop_
_entity_poly.entity_id
_entity_poly.type
_entity_poly.pdbx_seq_one_letter_code
_entity_poly.pdbx_strand_id
1 'polypeptide(L)'
;MNIPVDKFTGRINYSKIHRDDQMPNLLAVQLESYNDFLQTDVSLDKRKNVGLESVFRSIFPIESTRGHLVVEYQSYALGEPKYGIEECQERGLTFAAPLKVKMQLVVKDEDDAGSTEELQIRDI
;
A
#
# COMPACT_ATOMS: atom_id res chain seq x y z
N MET A 1 21.55 -15.10 -47.53
CA MET A 1 20.92 -15.36 -46.22
C MET A 1 21.18 -14.15 -45.36
N ASN A 2 20.15 -13.37 -44.99
CA ASN A 2 20.32 -12.11 -44.28
C ASN A 2 20.23 -12.40 -42.77
N ILE A 3 21.36 -12.44 -42.09
CA ILE A 3 21.43 -12.80 -40.67
C ILE A 3 21.21 -11.53 -39.86
N PRO A 4 20.24 -11.49 -38.92
CA PRO A 4 20.02 -10.31 -38.09
C PRO A 4 21.26 -10.04 -37.22
N VAL A 5 21.78 -8.81 -37.35
CA VAL A 5 22.92 -8.30 -36.59
C VAL A 5 22.42 -7.24 -35.62
N ASP A 6 22.79 -7.38 -34.35
CA ASP A 6 22.52 -6.38 -33.34
C ASP A 6 23.25 -5.06 -33.65
N LYS A 7 22.51 -3.95 -33.69
CA LYS A 7 23.05 -2.65 -34.13
C LYS A 7 24.02 -2.00 -33.15
N PHE A 8 24.00 -2.40 -31.88
CA PHE A 8 24.83 -1.78 -30.82
C PHE A 8 26.12 -2.55 -30.56
N THR A 9 26.05 -3.88 -30.62
CA THR A 9 27.17 -4.78 -30.29
C THR A 9 27.78 -5.44 -31.52
N GLY A 10 27.13 -5.37 -32.69
CA GLY A 10 27.54 -6.12 -33.88
C GLY A 10 27.34 -7.65 -33.73
N ARG A 11 26.65 -8.10 -32.68
CA ARG A 11 26.45 -9.52 -32.41
C ARG A 11 25.54 -10.14 -33.47
N ILE A 12 26.04 -11.19 -34.10
CA ILE A 12 25.30 -11.98 -35.09
C ILE A 12 24.45 -13.03 -34.37
N ASN A 13 23.15 -13.09 -34.68
CA ASN A 13 22.24 -14.08 -34.11
C ASN A 13 21.88 -15.16 -35.15
N TYR A 14 22.21 -16.43 -34.85
CA TYR A 14 21.94 -17.59 -35.71
C TYR A 14 20.68 -18.39 -35.31
N SER A 15 19.85 -17.88 -34.38
CA SER A 15 18.62 -18.55 -33.96
C SER A 15 17.68 -18.76 -35.14
N LYS A 16 17.19 -20.00 -35.29
CA LYS A 16 16.24 -20.39 -36.34
C LYS A 16 14.78 -20.11 -35.98
N ILE A 17 14.50 -19.97 -34.68
CA ILE A 17 13.17 -19.66 -34.16
C ILE A 17 13.09 -18.15 -33.97
N HIS A 18 12.12 -17.52 -34.64
CA HIS A 18 11.80 -16.12 -34.43
C HIS A 18 11.02 -15.97 -33.13
N ARG A 19 11.46 -15.07 -32.25
CA ARG A 19 10.72 -14.69 -31.04
C ARG A 19 10.11 -13.32 -31.30
N ASP A 20 8.79 -13.29 -31.50
CA ASP A 20 8.00 -12.06 -31.62
C ASP A 20 7.66 -11.45 -30.26
N ASP A 21 7.81 -12.23 -29.18
CA ASP A 21 7.54 -11.76 -27.82
C ASP A 21 8.62 -10.76 -27.37
N GLN A 22 8.18 -9.55 -27.03
CA GLN A 22 9.04 -8.55 -26.43
C GLN A 22 9.45 -8.98 -25.03
N MET A 23 10.69 -8.66 -24.64
CA MET A 23 11.15 -8.89 -23.27
C MET A 23 10.24 -8.13 -22.30
N PRO A 24 9.62 -8.80 -21.31
CA PRO A 24 8.81 -8.11 -20.32
C PRO A 24 9.69 -7.22 -19.43
N ASN A 25 9.06 -6.27 -18.74
CA ASN A 25 9.75 -5.49 -17.72
C ASN A 25 10.17 -6.41 -16.57
N LEU A 26 11.48 -6.62 -16.41
CA LEU A 26 12.05 -7.52 -15.41
C LEU A 26 11.90 -7.02 -13.96
N LEU A 27 11.50 -5.75 -13.78
CA LEU A 27 11.21 -5.15 -12.48
C LEU A 27 9.70 -5.02 -12.22
N ALA A 28 8.85 -5.51 -13.13
CA ALA A 28 7.41 -5.35 -13.04
C ALA A 28 6.87 -5.94 -11.73
N VAL A 29 7.26 -7.17 -11.40
CA VAL A 29 6.76 -7.87 -10.20
C VAL A 29 7.05 -7.06 -8.93
N GLN A 30 8.25 -6.52 -8.80
CA GLN A 30 8.66 -5.75 -7.63
C GLN A 30 7.89 -4.43 -7.52
N LEU A 31 7.75 -3.71 -8.64
CA LEU A 31 7.07 -2.42 -8.68
C LEU A 31 5.56 -2.59 -8.49
N GLU A 32 4.94 -3.51 -9.21
CA GLU A 32 3.50 -3.78 -9.16
C GLU A 32 3.08 -4.28 -7.77
N SER A 33 3.82 -5.24 -7.19
CA SER A 33 3.49 -5.74 -5.84
C SER A 33 3.57 -4.65 -4.77
N TYR A 34 4.56 -3.76 -4.86
CA TYR A 34 4.70 -2.65 -3.92
C TYR A 34 3.60 -1.60 -4.12
N ASN A 35 3.26 -1.26 -5.37
CA ASN A 35 2.18 -0.34 -5.70
C ASN A 35 0.82 -0.90 -5.26
N ASP A 36 0.55 -2.18 -5.48
CA ASP A 36 -0.66 -2.86 -5.02
C ASP A 36 -0.75 -2.91 -3.49
N PHE A 37 0.40 -3.07 -2.82
CA PHE A 37 0.47 -3.04 -1.36
C PHE A 37 0.12 -1.66 -0.78
N LEU A 38 0.60 -0.58 -1.41
CA LEU A 38 0.47 0.80 -0.92
C LEU A 38 -0.76 1.56 -1.42
N GLN A 39 -1.27 1.24 -2.61
CA GLN A 39 -2.41 1.89 -3.27
C GLN A 39 -2.34 3.44 -3.26
N THR A 40 -1.16 4.02 -3.56
CA THR A 40 -0.91 5.46 -3.46
C THR A 40 -1.75 6.30 -4.42
N ASP A 41 -2.01 5.76 -5.61
CA ASP A 41 -2.74 6.46 -6.67
C ASP A 41 -4.26 6.29 -6.58
N VAL A 42 -4.74 5.59 -5.54
CA VAL A 42 -6.16 5.30 -5.33
C VAL A 42 -6.71 6.17 -4.20
N SER A 43 -7.80 6.88 -4.47
CA SER A 43 -8.54 7.66 -3.47
C SER A 43 -8.97 6.75 -2.31
N LEU A 44 -8.97 7.30 -1.07
CA LEU A 44 -9.22 6.54 0.16
C LEU A 44 -10.47 5.65 0.07
N ASP A 45 -11.58 6.18 -0.44
CA ASP A 45 -12.88 5.48 -0.52
C ASP A 45 -12.93 4.40 -1.61
N LYS A 46 -11.96 4.37 -2.53
CA LYS A 46 -11.90 3.45 -3.66
C LYS A 46 -10.83 2.38 -3.51
N ARG A 47 -10.14 2.34 -2.37
CA ARG A 47 -9.10 1.35 -2.12
C ARG A 47 -9.69 -0.05 -2.05
N LYS A 48 -9.00 -0.98 -2.71
CA LYS A 48 -9.35 -2.40 -2.69
C LYS A 48 -8.89 -3.00 -1.36
N ASN A 49 -9.58 -4.03 -0.90
CA ASN A 49 -9.22 -4.77 0.31
C ASN A 49 -8.00 -5.68 0.08
N VAL A 50 -6.83 -5.08 -0.17
CA VAL A 50 -5.53 -5.73 -0.40
C VAL A 50 -4.42 -4.89 0.25
N GLY A 51 -3.24 -5.47 0.46
CA GLY A 51 -2.10 -4.74 1.01
C GLY A 51 -2.38 -4.12 2.38
N LEU A 52 -1.99 -2.86 2.57
CA LEU A 52 -2.21 -2.11 3.82
C LEU A 52 -3.68 -2.05 4.22
N GLU A 53 -4.59 -1.87 3.25
CA GLU A 53 -6.03 -1.80 3.50
C GLU A 53 -6.54 -3.09 4.13
N SER A 54 -6.12 -4.25 3.58
CA SER A 54 -6.50 -5.56 4.11
C SER A 54 -5.91 -5.83 5.49
N VAL A 55 -4.69 -5.37 5.76
CA VAL A 55 -4.07 -5.55 7.06
C VAL A 55 -4.88 -4.81 8.13
N PHE A 56 -5.20 -3.53 7.91
CA PHE A 56 -6.00 -2.77 8.88
C PHE A 56 -7.40 -3.36 9.06
N ARG A 57 -8.08 -3.73 7.97
CA ARG A 57 -9.42 -4.34 8.04
C ARG A 57 -9.43 -5.73 8.68
N SER A 58 -8.32 -6.46 8.70
CA SER A 58 -8.23 -7.76 9.37
C SER A 58 -8.00 -7.67 10.88
N ILE A 59 -7.42 -6.56 11.34
CA ILE A 59 -7.05 -6.36 12.75
C ILE A 59 -8.16 -5.61 13.50
N PHE A 60 -8.81 -4.66 12.82
CA PHE A 60 -9.87 -3.85 13.39
C PHE A 60 -11.27 -4.39 13.02
N PRO A 61 -12.28 -4.23 13.89
CA PRO A 61 -12.25 -3.46 15.14
C PRO A 61 -11.51 -4.16 16.30
N ILE A 62 -10.95 -3.35 17.20
CA ILE A 62 -10.37 -3.84 18.47
C ILE A 62 -11.29 -3.42 19.61
N GLU A 63 -11.75 -4.38 20.40
CA GLU A 63 -12.63 -4.14 21.55
C GLU A 63 -11.87 -4.26 22.88
N SER A 64 -12.26 -3.41 23.85
CA SER A 64 -11.78 -3.53 25.23
C SER A 64 -12.30 -4.79 25.91
N THR A 65 -11.60 -5.27 26.94
CA THR A 65 -11.97 -6.49 27.68
C THR A 65 -13.37 -6.46 28.29
N ARG A 66 -13.88 -5.26 28.59
CA ARG A 66 -15.23 -5.02 29.12
C ARG A 66 -16.22 -4.58 28.02
N GLY A 67 -15.85 -4.60 26.74
CA GLY A 67 -16.75 -4.32 25.61
C GLY A 67 -17.23 -2.87 25.42
N HIS A 68 -17.02 -1.96 26.39
CA HIS A 68 -17.51 -0.57 26.33
C HIS A 68 -16.66 0.38 25.47
N LEU A 69 -15.52 -0.05 24.93
CA LEU A 69 -14.69 0.73 24.02
C LEU A 69 -14.36 -0.10 22.79
N VAL A 70 -14.55 0.50 21.61
CA VAL A 70 -14.21 -0.11 20.32
C VAL A 70 -13.39 0.89 19.51
N VAL A 71 -12.23 0.46 19.04
CA VAL A 71 -11.43 1.22 18.07
C VAL A 71 -11.72 0.69 16.68
N GLU A 72 -12.11 1.59 15.78
CA GLU A 72 -12.41 1.30 14.39
C GLU A 72 -11.40 1.97 13.46
N TYR A 73 -11.04 1.26 12.40
CA TYR A 73 -10.21 1.79 11.33
C TYR A 73 -11.07 2.55 10.31
N GLN A 74 -10.67 3.79 9.97
CA GLN A 74 -11.37 4.61 8.99
C GLN A 74 -10.60 4.67 7.65
N SER A 75 -9.33 5.09 7.68
CA SER A 75 -8.50 5.21 6.47
C SER A 75 -7.01 5.30 6.80
N TYR A 76 -6.13 5.18 5.80
CA TYR A 76 -4.68 5.48 5.94
C TYR A 76 -4.18 6.47 4.87
N ALA A 77 -3.12 7.19 5.14
CA ALA A 77 -2.45 8.07 4.18
C ALA A 77 -0.94 7.95 4.32
N LEU A 78 -0.23 7.89 3.20
CA LEU A 78 1.21 8.01 3.16
C LEU A 78 1.58 9.48 2.97
N GLY A 79 2.49 9.99 3.80
CA GLY A 79 3.09 11.29 3.58
C GLY A 79 4.26 11.22 2.60
N GLU A 80 4.97 12.33 2.46
CA GLU A 80 6.16 12.36 1.60
C GLU A 80 7.42 11.92 2.37
N PRO A 81 8.40 11.34 1.66
CA PRO A 81 9.72 11.07 2.22
C PRO A 81 10.35 12.34 2.78
N LYS A 82 11.02 12.22 3.93
CA LYS A 82 11.64 13.37 4.60
C LYS A 82 12.88 13.90 3.85
N TYR A 83 13.57 13.03 3.14
CA TYR A 83 14.83 13.30 2.46
C TYR A 83 14.83 12.66 1.06
N GLY A 84 15.62 13.20 0.15
CA GLY A 84 15.81 12.63 -1.19
C GLY A 84 16.66 11.36 -1.17
N ILE A 85 16.64 10.61 -2.28
CA ILE A 85 17.40 9.35 -2.41
C ILE A 85 18.92 9.59 -2.28
N GLU A 86 19.46 10.60 -2.96
CA GLU A 86 20.90 10.92 -2.93
C GLU A 86 21.37 11.28 -1.52
N GLU A 87 20.62 12.16 -0.84
CA GLU A 87 20.92 12.54 0.55
C GLU A 87 20.90 11.33 1.49
N CYS A 88 19.91 10.44 1.32
CA CYS A 88 19.84 9.20 2.11
C CYS A 88 21.06 8.30 1.87
N GLN A 89 21.54 8.18 0.63
CA GLN A 89 22.72 7.39 0.31
C GLN A 89 24.00 7.99 0.89
N GLU A 90 24.22 9.30 0.74
CA GLU A 90 25.41 9.99 1.24
C GLU A 90 25.51 9.94 2.76
N ARG A 91 24.37 10.10 3.45
CA ARG A 91 24.30 10.20 4.91
C ARG A 91 24.04 8.86 5.60
N GLY A 92 23.86 7.77 4.84
CA GLY A 92 23.52 6.45 5.38
C GLY A 92 22.15 6.41 6.07
N LEU A 93 21.18 7.19 5.60
CA LEU A 93 19.82 7.24 6.13
C LEU A 93 18.89 6.29 5.35
N THR A 94 17.79 5.87 5.98
CA THR A 94 16.74 5.10 5.29
C THR A 94 15.80 6.04 4.53
N PHE A 95 15.63 5.80 3.23
CA PHE A 95 14.60 6.47 2.42
C PHE A 95 13.23 5.86 2.74
N ALA A 96 12.38 6.63 3.42
CA ALA A 96 11.06 6.18 3.87
C ALA A 96 10.06 7.34 3.98
N ALA A 97 8.78 7.01 3.85
CA ALA A 97 7.65 7.92 4.02
C ALA A 97 6.85 7.56 5.28
N PRO A 98 6.24 8.55 5.97
CA PRO A 98 5.41 8.30 7.15
C PRO A 98 4.04 7.73 6.76
N LEU A 99 3.56 6.73 7.51
CA LEU A 99 2.20 6.21 7.42
C LEU A 99 1.34 6.83 8.52
N LYS A 100 0.27 7.54 8.12
CA LYS A 100 -0.75 8.09 9.01
C LYS A 100 -2.01 7.26 8.91
N VAL A 101 -2.66 6.97 10.02
CA VAL A 101 -3.88 6.16 10.06
C VAL A 101 -4.95 6.97 10.79
N LYS A 102 -6.13 7.10 10.19
CA LYS A 102 -7.31 7.68 10.85
C LYS A 102 -8.09 6.56 11.51
N MET A 103 -8.29 6.68 12.81
CA MET A 103 -9.06 5.73 13.62
C MET A 103 -10.16 6.48 14.36
N GLN A 104 -11.17 5.74 14.78
CA GLN A 104 -12.31 6.25 15.53
C GLN A 104 -12.48 5.42 16.80
N LEU A 105 -12.67 6.10 17.93
CA LEU A 105 -13.03 5.47 19.19
C LEU A 105 -14.54 5.59 19.39
N VAL A 106 -15.20 4.45 19.54
CA VAL A 106 -16.62 4.33 19.89
C VAL A 106 -16.72 3.92 21.36
N VAL A 107 -17.45 4.70 22.16
CA VAL A 107 -17.76 4.41 23.56
C VAL A 107 -19.20 3.89 23.63
N LYS A 108 -19.38 2.69 24.18
CA LYS A 108 -20.70 2.08 24.43
C LYS A 108 -21.03 2.25 25.92
N ASP A 109 -22.11 2.94 26.27
CA ASP A 109 -22.57 3.04 27.65
C ASP A 109 -23.32 1.76 28.07
N GLU A 110 -23.04 1.25 29.27
CA GLU A 110 -23.64 0.00 29.79
C GLU A 110 -25.10 0.18 30.29
N ASP A 111 -25.61 1.42 30.37
CA ASP A 111 -26.83 1.75 31.13
C ASP A 111 -28.12 2.05 30.32
N ASP A 112 -28.13 1.99 28.97
CA ASP A 112 -29.34 2.34 28.21
C ASP A 112 -29.92 1.18 27.38
N ALA A 113 -30.77 0.39 28.03
CA ALA A 113 -31.62 -0.61 27.40
C ALA A 113 -32.95 -0.04 26.86
N GLY A 114 -33.08 1.28 26.63
CA GLY A 114 -34.40 1.88 26.41
C GLY A 114 -34.54 3.15 25.56
N SER A 115 -33.49 3.88 25.19
CA SER A 115 -33.66 5.12 24.40
C SER A 115 -32.64 5.30 23.27
N THR A 116 -33.13 5.89 22.18
CA THR A 116 -32.46 6.22 20.92
C THR A 116 -30.98 6.61 21.07
N GLU A 117 -30.14 5.75 20.49
CA GLU A 117 -28.68 5.74 20.43
C GLU A 117 -28.02 7.11 20.15
N GLU A 118 -27.39 7.72 21.16
CA GLU A 118 -26.36 8.76 20.97
C GLU A 118 -24.98 8.14 21.17
N LEU A 119 -24.43 7.51 20.11
CA LEU A 119 -23.05 7.02 20.13
C LEU A 119 -22.08 8.22 20.24
N GLN A 120 -21.31 8.30 21.34
CA GLN A 120 -20.23 9.28 21.45
C GLN A 120 -19.04 8.85 20.59
N ILE A 121 -18.90 9.50 19.45
CA ILE A 121 -17.82 9.29 18.48
C ILE A 121 -16.67 10.28 18.75
N ARG A 122 -15.44 9.77 18.90
CA ARG A 122 -14.23 10.60 19.01
C ARG A 122 -13.20 10.21 17.95
N ASP A 123 -12.66 11.19 17.23
CA ASP A 123 -11.48 11.02 16.38
C ASP A 123 -10.22 10.90 17.26
N ILE A 124 -9.32 9.97 16.93
CA ILE A 124 -8.04 9.75 17.65
C ILE A 124 -6.83 9.88 16.72
#